data_AF-A0A3D2INJ3-F1
#
_entry.id   AF-A0A3D2INJ3-F1
#
_cell.length_a   1.000
_cell.length_b   1.000
_cell.length_c   1.000
_cell.angle_alpha   90.00
_cell.angle_beta   90.00
_cell.angle_gamma   90.00
#
_symmetry.space_group_name_H-M   'P 1'
#
loop_
_entity.id
_entity.type
_entity.pdbx_description
1 polymer ?
#
loop_
_entity_poly.entity_id
_entity_poly.type
_entity_poly.pdbx_seq_one_letter_code
_entity_poly.pdbx_strand_id
1 'polypeptide(L)'
;MEKSILEQYVDACELISETERDIQRLEDKQHIVQDSVRGSMHEFPYAAQSFHLEGISSSSVGDRIALEISRKLLQERKEGAEKLKHQVEAWMLTIPTRMQRIIRLRFFEGESWAEVARIVGRTATEESVKKEFYRFLQKN
;
A
#
# COMPACT_ATOMS: atom_id res chain seq x y z
N MET A 1 -16.22 19.85 0.94
CA MET A 1 -15.68 18.47 1.02
C MET A 1 -15.85 17.94 2.44
N GLU A 2 -16.30 16.70 2.61
CA GLU A 2 -16.60 16.16 3.95
C GLU A 2 -15.34 15.70 4.68
N LYS A 3 -15.30 15.89 6.01
CA LYS A 3 -14.26 15.39 6.92
C LYS A 3 -14.01 13.89 6.74
N SER A 4 -15.03 13.15 6.32
CA SER A 4 -15.00 11.72 6.01
C SER A 4 -13.95 11.35 4.95
N ILE A 5 -13.70 12.22 3.97
CA ILE A 5 -12.77 11.94 2.86
C ILE A 5 -11.31 11.92 3.34
N LEU A 6 -10.96 12.76 4.32
CA LEU A 6 -9.62 12.79 4.91
C LEU A 6 -9.34 11.58 5.80
N GLU A 7 -10.38 11.06 6.47
CA GLU A 7 -10.28 9.84 7.26
C GLU A 7 -10.13 8.62 6.34
N GLN A 8 -10.95 8.55 5.28
CA GLN A 8 -10.87 7.50 4.25
C GLN A 8 -9.52 7.45 3.52
N TYR A 9 -8.78 8.57 3.46
CA TYR A 9 -7.46 8.60 2.84
C TYR A 9 -6.43 7.74 3.58
N VAL A 10 -6.44 7.78 4.91
CA VAL A 10 -5.52 6.99 5.73
C VAL A 10 -5.83 5.52 5.54
N ASP A 11 -7.10 5.15 5.65
CA ASP A 11 -7.57 3.80 5.41
C ASP A 11 -7.20 3.33 3.99
N ALA A 12 -7.35 4.18 2.97
CA ALA A 12 -6.95 3.84 1.61
C ALA A 12 -5.44 3.62 1.46
N CYS A 13 -4.60 4.40 2.14
CA CYS A 13 -3.15 4.20 2.13
C CYS A 13 -2.74 2.90 2.83
N GLU A 14 -3.37 2.58 3.95
CA GLU A 14 -3.17 1.31 4.64
C GLU A 14 -3.64 0.14 3.77
N LEU A 15 -4.81 0.27 3.13
CA LEU A 15 -5.38 -0.72 2.22
C LEU A 15 -4.46 -1.04 1.04
N ILE A 16 -3.83 -0.02 0.44
CA ILE A 16 -2.84 -0.21 -0.62
C ILE A 16 -1.66 -1.01 -0.09
N SER A 17 -1.13 -0.63 1.07
CA SER A 17 0.03 -1.29 1.69
C SER A 17 -0.27 -2.75 2.06
N GLU A 18 -1.47 -3.04 2.56
CA GLU A 18 -1.93 -4.41 2.82
C GLU A 18 -2.06 -5.22 1.53
N THR A 19 -2.68 -4.62 0.51
CA THR A 19 -2.90 -5.29 -0.78
C THR A 19 -1.58 -5.57 -1.49
N GLU A 20 -0.59 -4.68 -1.38
CA GLU A 20 0.77 -4.90 -1.91
C GLU A 20 1.47 -6.06 -1.21
N ARG A 21 1.36 -6.17 0.12
CA ARG A 21 1.89 -7.32 0.87
C ARG A 21 1.19 -8.61 0.48
N ASP A 22 -0.11 -8.59 0.24
CA ASP A 22 -0.86 -9.77 -0.16
C ASP A 22 -0.51 -10.22 -1.58
N ILE A 23 -0.30 -9.28 -2.51
CA ILE A 23 0.25 -9.58 -3.85
C ILE A 23 1.64 -10.20 -3.72
N GLN A 24 2.52 -9.61 -2.91
CA GLN A 24 3.87 -10.15 -2.70
C GLN A 24 3.83 -11.57 -2.13
N ARG A 25 2.97 -11.84 -1.13
CA ARG A 25 2.77 -13.20 -0.59
C ARG A 25 2.23 -14.18 -1.62
N LEU A 26 1.37 -13.73 -2.54
CA LEU A 26 0.88 -14.58 -3.62
C LEU A 26 1.98 -14.91 -4.62
N GLU A 27 2.84 -13.93 -4.95
CA GLU A 27 4.03 -14.15 -5.78
C GLU A 27 5.04 -15.07 -5.07
N ASP A 28 5.23 -14.90 -3.76
CA ASP A 28 6.12 -15.73 -2.96
C ASP A 28 5.68 -17.20 -2.94
N LYS A 29 4.37 -17.45 -2.83
CA LYS A 29 3.77 -18.80 -2.91
C LYS A 29 3.90 -19.43 -4.30
N GLN A 30 4.08 -18.60 -5.33
CA GLN A 30 4.28 -19.03 -6.71
C GLN A 30 5.76 -19.30 -7.03
N HIS A 31 6.69 -19.03 -6.10
CA HIS A 31 8.11 -19.21 -6.34
C HIS A 31 8.50 -20.65 -6.67
N ILE A 32 9.49 -20.71 -7.55
CA ILE A 32 10.12 -21.89 -8.13
C ILE A 32 10.82 -22.66 -7.01
N VAL A 33 10.41 -23.92 -6.81
CA VAL A 33 11.15 -24.88 -5.99
C VAL A 33 12.38 -25.30 -6.78
N GLN A 34 13.53 -25.10 -6.17
CA GLN A 34 14.81 -25.55 -6.68
C GLN A 34 15.22 -26.80 -5.91
N ASP A 35 15.61 -27.85 -6.63
CA ASP A 35 16.16 -29.08 -6.05
C ASP A 35 17.41 -29.48 -6.84
N SER A 36 18.31 -30.24 -6.22
CA SER A 36 19.53 -30.72 -6.86
C SER A 36 19.68 -32.22 -6.66
N VAL A 37 19.67 -32.97 -7.77
CA VAL A 37 19.84 -34.43 -7.76
C VAL A 37 21.20 -34.79 -8.35
N ARG A 38 21.86 -35.81 -7.79
CA ARG A 38 23.11 -36.36 -8.35
C ARG A 38 22.79 -37.56 -9.23
N GLY A 39 23.33 -37.57 -10.44
CA GLY A 39 23.22 -38.67 -11.39
C GLY A 39 24.54 -38.95 -12.08
N SER A 40 24.53 -39.90 -13.01
CA SER A 40 25.67 -40.15 -13.91
C SER A 40 25.65 -39.20 -15.10
N MET A 41 26.84 -38.86 -15.58
CA MET A 41 27.02 -38.06 -16.78
C MET A 41 26.61 -38.85 -18.03
N HIS A 42 25.95 -38.18 -18.98
CA HIS A 42 25.46 -38.84 -20.20
C HIS A 42 26.59 -39.42 -21.07
N GLU A 43 27.71 -38.70 -21.16
CA GLU A 43 28.88 -39.13 -21.96
C GLU A 43 29.72 -40.21 -21.26
N PHE A 44 29.72 -40.23 -19.92
CA PHE A 44 30.55 -41.14 -19.13
C PHE A 44 29.73 -41.75 -17.98
N PRO A 45 29.24 -43.00 -18.13
CA PRO A 45 28.28 -43.63 -17.20
C PRO A 45 28.73 -43.74 -15.73
N TYR A 46 30.03 -43.56 -15.45
CA TYR A 46 30.63 -43.67 -14.12
C TYR A 46 31.12 -42.33 -13.54
N ALA A 47 30.92 -41.22 -14.24
CA ALA A 47 31.24 -39.89 -13.73
C ALA A 47 30.01 -39.27 -13.05
N ALA A 48 30.16 -38.80 -11.82
CA ALA A 48 29.07 -38.14 -11.09
C ALA A 48 28.85 -36.71 -11.62
N GLN A 49 27.59 -36.37 -11.89
CA GLN A 49 27.15 -35.04 -12.31
C GLN A 49 25.98 -34.57 -11.44
N SER A 50 25.98 -33.29 -11.06
CA SER A 50 24.86 -32.65 -10.36
C SER A 50 23.92 -31.98 -11.36
N PHE A 51 22.63 -32.28 -11.25
CA PHE A 51 21.58 -31.65 -12.05
C PHE A 51 20.78 -30.71 -11.16
N HIS A 52 20.71 -29.44 -11.55
CA HIS A 52 19.83 -28.46 -10.92
C HIS A 52 18.45 -28.57 -11.57
N LEU A 53 17.43 -28.81 -10.76
CA LEU A 53 16.04 -28.85 -11.16
C LEU A 53 15.35 -27.59 -10.65
N GLU A 54 14.63 -26.93 -11.54
CA GLU A 54 13.79 -25.79 -11.21
C GLU A 54 12.35 -26.13 -11.63
N GLY A 55 11.40 -26.04 -10.70
CA GLY A 55 9.99 -26.33 -10.97
C GLY A 55 9.06 -25.41 -10.20
N ILE A 56 7.88 -25.11 -10.74
CA ILE A 56 6.84 -24.38 -10.01
C ILE A 56 6.06 -25.41 -9.19
N SER A 57 5.92 -25.22 -7.88
CA SER A 57 5.32 -26.20 -6.96
C SER A 57 3.79 -26.33 -7.06
N SER A 58 3.12 -25.42 -7.76
CA SER A 58 1.65 -25.40 -7.90
C SER A 58 1.24 -25.95 -9.28
N SER A 59 0.78 -27.20 -9.33
CA SER A 59 -0.60 -27.65 -9.04
C SER A 59 -1.52 -27.45 -10.26
N SER A 60 -2.59 -28.23 -10.31
CA SER A 60 -3.45 -28.47 -11.49
C SER A 60 -3.85 -27.20 -12.28
N VAL A 61 -4.25 -27.33 -13.55
CA VAL A 61 -4.71 -26.20 -14.40
C VAL A 61 -5.76 -25.31 -13.69
N GLY A 62 -6.59 -25.89 -12.81
CA GLY A 62 -7.57 -25.17 -12.01
C GLY A 62 -6.96 -24.19 -11.00
N ASP A 63 -5.81 -24.51 -10.41
CA ASP A 63 -5.15 -23.66 -9.41
C ASP A 63 -4.54 -22.41 -10.06
N ARG A 64 -4.05 -22.52 -11.30
CA ARG A 64 -3.56 -21.36 -12.07
C ARG A 64 -4.67 -20.34 -12.35
N ILE A 65 -5.85 -20.82 -12.73
CA ILE A 65 -7.01 -19.97 -13.00
C ILE A 65 -7.47 -19.27 -11.71
N ALA A 66 -7.53 -20.00 -10.58
CA ALA A 66 -7.90 -19.43 -9.30
C ALA A 66 -6.91 -18.34 -8.83
N LEU A 67 -5.60 -18.55 -9.04
CA LEU A 67 -4.57 -17.57 -8.73
C LEU A 67 -4.70 -16.31 -9.59
N GLU A 68 -4.97 -16.44 -10.89
CA GLU A 68 -5.20 -15.28 -11.78
C GLU A 68 -6.42 -14.46 -11.36
N ILE A 69 -7.52 -15.12 -10.98
CA ILE A 69 -8.73 -14.45 -10.49
C ILE A 69 -8.42 -13.70 -9.19
N SER A 70 -7.71 -14.32 -8.25
CA SER A 70 -7.32 -13.69 -6.99
C SER A 70 -6.42 -12.46 -7.22
N ARG A 71 -5.46 -12.57 -8.14
CA ARG A 71 -4.57 -11.46 -8.53
C ARG A 71 -5.36 -10.29 -9.12
N LYS A 72 -6.31 -10.56 -10.02
CA LYS A 72 -7.18 -9.52 -10.61
C LYS A 72 -8.02 -8.80 -9.55
N LEU A 73 -8.62 -9.55 -8.62
CA LEU A 73 -9.42 -8.95 -7.56
C LEU A 73 -8.60 -8.03 -6.65
N LEU A 74 -7.37 -8.44 -6.31
CA LEU A 74 -6.45 -7.60 -5.52
C LEU A 74 -6.02 -6.36 -6.31
N GLN A 75 -5.78 -6.49 -7.60
CA GLN A 75 -5.47 -5.37 -8.49
C GLN A 75 -6.62 -4.35 -8.51
N GLU A 76 -7.86 -4.80 -8.70
CA GLU A 76 -9.05 -3.93 -8.72
C GLU A 76 -9.25 -3.21 -7.38
N ARG A 77 -9.02 -3.90 -6.26
CA ARG A 77 -9.06 -3.29 -4.92
C ARG A 77 -8.00 -2.20 -4.77
N LYS A 78 -6.77 -2.47 -5.23
CA LYS A 78 -5.67 -1.50 -5.23
C LYS A 78 -6.01 -0.27 -6.06
N GLU A 79 -6.49 -0.46 -7.29
CA GLU A 79 -6.87 0.64 -8.19
C GLU A 79 -7.98 1.52 -7.59
N GLY A 80 -8.95 0.92 -6.89
CA GLY A 80 -9.99 1.66 -6.18
C GLY A 80 -9.42 2.57 -5.09
N ALA A 81 -8.50 2.04 -4.28
CA ALA A 81 -7.84 2.79 -3.22
C ALA A 81 -6.90 3.89 -3.76
N GLU A 82 -6.17 3.61 -4.85
CA GLU A 82 -5.30 4.58 -5.52
C GLU A 82 -6.06 5.75 -6.11
N LYS A 83 -7.25 5.50 -6.70
CA LYS A 83 -8.12 6.59 -7.19
C LYS A 83 -8.51 7.54 -6.07
N LEU A 84 -8.91 7.01 -4.91
CA LEU A 84 -9.25 7.83 -3.75
C LEU A 84 -8.04 8.61 -3.24
N LYS A 85 -6.89 7.95 -3.12
CA LYS A 85 -5.62 8.60 -2.75
C LYS A 85 -5.29 9.77 -3.69
N HIS A 86 -5.31 9.55 -4.99
CA HIS A 86 -5.01 10.59 -5.98
C HIS A 86 -6.02 11.73 -5.98
N GLN A 87 -7.31 11.44 -5.74
CA GLN A 87 -8.33 12.47 -5.61
C GLN A 87 -8.04 13.40 -4.41
N VAL A 88 -7.63 12.83 -3.28
CA VAL A 88 -7.27 13.60 -2.08
C VAL A 88 -5.97 14.37 -2.26
N GLU A 89 -4.96 13.77 -2.90
CA GLU A 89 -3.69 14.46 -3.22
C GLU A 89 -3.91 15.63 -4.18
N ALA A 90 -4.71 15.43 -5.23
CA ALA A 90 -5.08 16.49 -6.18
C ALA A 90 -5.83 17.62 -5.48
N TRP A 91 -6.76 17.29 -4.57
CA TRP A 91 -7.42 18.28 -3.74
C TRP A 91 -6.44 19.01 -2.81
N MET A 92 -5.51 18.30 -2.16
CA MET A 92 -4.50 18.91 -1.30
C MET A 92 -3.66 19.96 -2.03
N LEU A 93 -3.32 19.76 -3.31
CA LEU A 93 -2.58 20.73 -4.11
C LEU A 93 -3.31 22.08 -4.27
N THR A 94 -4.64 22.08 -4.19
CA THR A 94 -5.47 23.31 -4.29
C THR A 94 -5.49 24.12 -2.98
N ILE A 95 -5.05 23.52 -1.88
CA ILE A 95 -5.13 24.08 -0.53
C ILE A 95 -3.89 24.92 -0.22
N PRO A 96 -3.99 26.02 0.56
CA PRO A 96 -2.82 26.75 1.06
C PRO A 96 -1.88 25.89 1.92
N THR A 97 -0.57 26.12 1.82
CA THR A 97 0.48 25.33 2.49
C THR A 97 0.32 25.21 4.01
N ARG A 98 -0.17 26.25 4.68
CA ARG A 98 -0.45 26.22 6.12
C ARG A 98 -1.51 25.19 6.48
N MET A 99 -2.56 25.09 5.67
CA MET A 99 -3.68 24.18 5.90
C MET A 99 -3.30 22.74 5.51
N GLN A 100 -2.49 22.56 4.46
CA GLN A 100 -1.89 21.26 4.14
C GLN A 100 -1.09 20.70 5.33
N ARG A 101 -0.29 21.53 6.01
CA ARG A 101 0.45 21.11 7.23
C ARG A 101 -0.48 20.68 8.36
N ILE A 102 -1.55 21.45 8.62
CA ILE A 102 -2.54 21.12 9.66
C ILE A 102 -3.20 19.78 9.35
N ILE A 103 -3.64 19.57 8.11
CA ILE A 103 -4.29 18.33 7.66
C ILE A 103 -3.35 17.14 7.83
N ARG A 104 -2.11 17.26 7.36
CA ARG A 104 -1.10 16.20 7.47
C ARG A 104 -0.85 15.80 8.93
N LEU A 105 -0.53 16.76 9.80
CA LEU A 105 -0.24 16.47 11.21
C LEU A 105 -1.47 15.85 11.90
N ARG A 106 -2.66 16.42 11.67
CA ARG A 106 -3.86 16.00 12.39
C ARG A 106 -4.44 14.67 11.90
N PHE A 107 -4.52 14.48 10.59
CA PHE A 107 -5.24 13.35 10.00
C PHE A 107 -4.29 12.24 9.55
N PHE A 108 -3.13 12.57 8.98
CA PHE A 108 -2.21 11.53 8.47
C PHE A 108 -1.26 11.01 9.55
N GLU A 109 -0.80 11.89 10.44
CA GLU A 109 0.11 11.54 11.53
C GLU A 109 -0.65 11.26 12.85
N GLY A 110 -1.94 11.58 12.91
CA GLY A 110 -2.80 11.27 14.07
C GLY A 110 -2.55 12.14 15.31
N GLU A 111 -1.79 13.23 15.18
CA GLU A 111 -1.41 14.12 16.28
C GLU A 111 -2.62 14.81 16.91
N SER A 112 -2.55 15.13 18.20
CA SER A 112 -3.58 15.91 18.87
C SER A 112 -3.61 17.36 18.36
N TRP A 113 -4.76 18.04 18.46
CA TRP A 113 -4.84 19.45 18.06
C TRP A 113 -3.88 20.34 18.86
N ALA A 114 -3.52 19.94 20.10
CA ALA A 114 -2.55 20.63 20.93
C ALA A 114 -1.11 20.48 20.38
N GLU A 115 -0.73 19.29 19.92
CA GLU A 115 0.55 19.04 19.23
C GLU A 115 0.63 19.77 17.90
N VAL A 116 -0.43 19.69 17.10
CA VAL A 116 -0.54 20.42 15.84
C VAL A 116 -0.35 21.92 16.09
N ALA A 117 -0.99 22.48 17.13
CA ALA A 117 -0.84 23.88 17.48
C ALA A 117 0.60 24.25 17.87
N ARG A 118 1.28 23.41 18.67
CA ARG A 118 2.70 23.60 19.02
C ARG A 118 3.61 23.59 17.79
N ILE A 119 3.36 22.71 16.83
CA ILE A 119 4.20 22.55 15.62
C ILE A 119 3.92 23.65 14.59
N VAL A 120 2.65 24.05 14.43
CA VAL A 120 2.19 24.97 13.38
C VAL A 120 2.21 26.44 13.82
N GLY A 121 2.08 26.73 15.11
CA GLY A 121 2.04 28.09 15.64
C GLY A 121 2.93 28.27 16.86
N ARG A 122 3.84 29.26 16.78
CA ARG A 122 4.69 29.65 17.92
C ARG A 122 3.89 30.12 19.14
N THR A 123 2.68 30.65 18.93
CA THR A 123 1.77 31.16 19.97
C THR A 123 0.31 30.73 19.73
N ALA A 124 0.05 29.79 18.82
CA ALA A 124 -1.30 29.38 18.50
C ALA A 124 -1.83 28.41 19.55
N THR A 125 -3.06 28.63 20.01
CA THR A 125 -3.80 27.69 20.86
C THR A 125 -4.50 26.62 20.02
N GLU A 126 -4.77 25.48 20.64
CA GLU A 126 -5.53 24.37 20.07
C GLU A 126 -6.82 24.83 19.37
N GLU A 127 -7.63 25.62 20.08
CA GLU A 127 -8.89 26.13 19.54
C GLU A 127 -8.71 27.02 18.32
N SER A 128 -7.63 27.80 18.27
CA SER A 128 -7.37 28.72 17.17
C SER A 128 -7.13 27.93 15.88
N VAL A 129 -6.27 26.90 15.94
CA VAL A 129 -5.96 26.03 14.80
C VAL A 129 -7.18 25.23 14.37
N LYS A 130 -7.94 24.71 15.33
CA LYS A 130 -9.20 24.00 15.06
C LYS A 130 -10.21 24.90 14.34
N LYS A 131 -10.43 26.13 14.84
CA LYS A 131 -11.32 27.12 14.20
C LYS A 131 -10.82 27.55 12.82
N GLU A 132 -9.51 27.69 12.64
CA GLU A 132 -8.88 27.99 11.35
C GLU A 132 -9.21 26.91 10.31
N PHE A 133 -9.05 25.63 10.68
CA PHE A 133 -9.39 24.49 9.84
C PHE A 133 -10.88 24.45 9.47
N TYR A 134 -11.78 24.60 10.44
CA TYR A 134 -13.22 24.58 10.14
C TYR A 134 -13.67 25.75 9.28
N ARG A 135 -13.12 26.95 9.49
CA ARG A 135 -13.41 28.11 8.63
C ARG A 135 -12.94 27.88 7.20
N PHE A 136 -11.80 27.20 7.02
CA PHE A 136 -11.32 26.82 5.71
C PHE A 136 -12.26 25.83 5.01
N LEU A 137 -12.72 24.80 5.73
CA LEU A 137 -13.69 23.83 5.21
C LEU A 137 -15.09 24.44 4.95
N GLN A 138 -15.49 25.48 5.67
CA GLN A 138 -16.76 26.17 5.40
C GLN A 138 -16.70 27.07 4.18
N LYS A 139 -15.50 27.59 3.86
CA LYS A 139 -15.31 28.50 2.73
C LYS A 139 -15.16 27.76 1.40
N ASN A 140 -14.87 26.46 1.43
CA ASN A 140 -14.55 25.59 0.29
C ASN A 140 -15.39 24.31 0.26
#